data_AF-A0A9W7Z8H3-F1
#
_entry.id   AF-A0A9W7Z8H3-F1
#
_cell.length_a   1.000
_cell.length_b   1.000
_cell.length_c   1.000
_cell.angle_alpha   90.00
_cell.angle_beta   90.00
_cell.angle_gamma   90.00
#
_symmetry.space_group_name_H-M   'P 1'
#
loop_
_entity.id
_entity.type
_entity.pdbx_description
1 polymer ?
#
loop_
_entity_poly.entity_id
_entity_poly.type
_entity_poly.pdbx_seq_one_letter_code
_entity_poly.pdbx_strand_id
1 'polypeptide(L)'
;MSEKEVDKRLERLRITATWLDACMTVPCTCNRVKFGVESLVGLVPVIGDFAGIIMALVFISAIFGTFHTPASIKVQMFLNVALDFVVGLVPLLGDIFDIMFKANMRNMDLIESHPVGSATYFDVLLGKSATFDVDIAQLRRRFLRLQQAVHPDSFSQREDTERQLAEAQSAWINHAYATLKDPLQRAHYLLELSGRAVREEDQVTNPELLMEVMEMREQIEAATNSEQIATLQKHNEAEIAAAIRELSQAFAAGNLDAAQREANRLQYLRRAGQAIHAWEPGKRVVVPH
;
A
#
# COMPACT_ATOMS: atom_id res chain seq x y z
N MET A 1 16.70 -0.08 -3.48
CA MET A 1 17.44 1.07 -4.07
C MET A 1 18.09 1.84 -2.92
N SER A 2 19.30 2.40 -3.05
CA SER A 2 19.87 3.23 -1.95
C SER A 2 19.06 4.51 -1.77
N GLU A 3 18.88 4.99 -0.55
CA GLU A 3 18.19 6.25 -0.21
C GLU A 3 18.68 7.42 -1.07
N LYS A 4 20.01 7.59 -1.21
CA LYS A 4 20.61 8.61 -2.09
C LYS A 4 20.24 8.46 -3.56
N GLU A 5 19.99 7.25 -4.03
CA GLU A 5 19.57 6.98 -5.41
C GLU A 5 18.06 7.22 -5.59
N VAL A 6 17.26 6.99 -4.55
CA VAL A 6 15.83 7.37 -4.51
C VAL A 6 15.70 8.88 -4.60
N ASP A 7 16.40 9.61 -3.74
CA ASP A 7 16.37 11.08 -3.70
C ASP A 7 16.77 11.67 -5.05
N LYS A 8 17.86 11.16 -5.65
CA LYS A 8 18.34 11.58 -6.97
C LYS A 8 17.34 11.28 -8.09
N ARG A 9 16.51 10.24 -7.96
CA ARG A 9 15.46 9.91 -8.93
C ARG A 9 14.22 10.78 -8.73
N LEU A 10 13.81 11.01 -7.48
CA LEU A 10 12.74 11.94 -7.14
C LEU A 10 13.07 13.36 -7.59
N GLU A 11 14.31 13.83 -7.37
CA GLU A 11 14.77 15.14 -7.82
C GLU A 11 14.66 15.27 -9.36
N ARG A 12 15.05 14.24 -10.11
CA ARG A 12 14.90 14.23 -11.58
C ARG A 12 13.44 14.31 -12.03
N LEU A 13 12.55 13.60 -11.34
CA LEU A 13 11.12 13.64 -11.64
C LEU A 13 10.50 14.99 -11.26
N ARG A 14 10.90 15.58 -10.12
CA ARG A 14 10.49 16.93 -9.73
C ARG A 14 10.93 17.98 -10.74
N ILE A 15 12.17 17.89 -11.23
CA ILE A 15 12.68 18.75 -12.31
C ILE A 15 11.81 18.58 -13.56
N THR A 16 11.45 17.34 -13.91
CA THR A 16 10.62 17.04 -15.08
C THR A 16 9.21 17.61 -14.93
N ALA A 17 8.53 17.40 -13.79
CA ALA A 17 7.22 17.98 -13.50
C ALA A 17 7.25 19.52 -13.52
N THR A 18 8.30 20.11 -12.95
CA THR A 18 8.50 21.56 -13.00
C THR A 18 8.69 22.04 -14.44
N TRP A 19 9.39 21.26 -15.28
CA TRP A 19 9.56 21.56 -16.69
C TRP A 19 8.23 21.57 -17.47
N LEU A 20 7.36 20.60 -17.18
CA LEU A 20 6.06 20.44 -17.83
C LEU A 20 5.08 21.57 -17.46
N ASP A 21 5.02 21.97 -16.19
CA ASP A 21 3.92 22.80 -15.68
C ASP A 21 4.33 24.20 -15.18
N ALA A 22 5.61 24.43 -14.86
CA ALA A 22 6.01 25.61 -14.08
C ALA A 22 7.43 26.16 -14.37
N CYS A 23 7.98 25.88 -15.56
CA CYS A 23 9.37 26.12 -15.89
C CYS A 23 9.71 27.59 -16.18
N MET A 24 8.72 28.36 -16.64
CA MET A 24 8.85 29.77 -17.03
C MET A 24 7.95 30.66 -16.17
N THR A 25 8.31 31.94 -16.08
CA THR A 25 7.57 32.93 -15.29
C THR A 25 7.09 34.07 -16.17
N VAL A 26 5.85 34.56 -15.98
CA VAL A 26 5.28 35.63 -16.81
C VAL A 26 5.96 36.98 -16.45
N PRO A 27 6.65 37.66 -17.40
CA PRO A 27 7.43 38.87 -17.12
C PRO A 27 6.65 40.04 -16.50
N CYS A 28 5.31 40.04 -16.64
CA CYS A 28 4.44 41.13 -16.23
C CYS A 28 3.65 40.87 -14.93
N THR A 29 3.89 39.77 -14.20
CA THR A 29 3.09 39.37 -13.02
C THR A 29 3.85 39.32 -11.70
N CYS A 30 4.97 40.06 -11.57
CA CYS A 30 5.79 40.08 -10.35
C CYS A 30 6.14 38.67 -9.83
N ASN A 31 6.51 37.75 -10.73
CA ASN A 31 6.88 36.38 -10.41
C ASN A 31 5.79 35.47 -9.80
N ARG A 32 4.52 35.89 -9.76
CA ARG A 32 3.44 35.09 -9.17
C ARG A 32 2.88 34.01 -10.08
N VAL A 33 2.90 34.22 -11.40
CA VAL A 33 2.33 33.29 -12.38
C VAL A 33 3.45 32.55 -13.10
N LYS A 34 3.49 31.22 -12.93
CA LYS A 34 4.42 30.30 -13.59
C LYS A 34 3.64 29.37 -14.50
N PHE A 35 4.20 29.11 -15.69
CA PHE A 35 3.65 28.21 -16.70
C PHE A 35 4.76 27.35 -17.29
N GLY A 36 4.40 26.19 -17.83
CA GLY A 36 5.36 25.24 -18.37
C GLY A 36 5.26 25.07 -19.89
N VAL A 37 5.91 24.02 -20.40
CA VAL A 37 5.92 23.73 -21.84
C VAL A 37 4.52 23.39 -22.37
N GLU A 38 3.65 22.83 -21.53
CA GLU A 38 2.26 22.51 -21.90
C GLU A 38 1.51 23.76 -22.38
N SER A 39 1.66 24.90 -21.69
CA SER A 39 1.02 26.17 -22.08
C SER A 39 1.55 26.76 -23.40
N LEU A 40 2.73 26.33 -23.86
CA LEU A 40 3.30 26.76 -25.15
C LEU A 40 2.84 25.84 -26.28
N VAL A 41 2.66 24.57 -25.97
CA VAL A 41 2.23 23.51 -26.89
C VAL A 41 0.73 23.65 -27.18
N GLY A 42 -0.09 24.04 -26.20
CA GLY A 42 -1.51 24.38 -26.35
C GLY A 42 -1.82 25.57 -27.29
N LEU A 43 -0.79 26.34 -27.70
CA LEU A 43 -0.95 27.45 -28.65
C LEU A 43 -1.29 26.97 -30.08
N VAL A 44 -1.11 25.67 -30.37
CA VAL A 44 -1.47 25.04 -31.63
C VAL A 44 -2.73 24.19 -31.42
N PRO A 45 -3.92 24.65 -31.86
CA PRO A 45 -5.17 23.95 -31.62
C PRO A 45 -5.12 22.52 -32.16
N VAL A 46 -5.67 21.56 -31.42
CA VAL A 46 -5.75 20.12 -31.77
C VAL A 46 -4.42 19.37 -31.77
N ILE A 47 -3.27 20.00 -32.01
CA ILE A 47 -1.95 19.31 -31.93
C ILE A 47 -1.38 19.44 -30.52
N GLY A 48 -1.60 20.58 -29.89
CA GLY A 48 -1.12 20.91 -28.55
C GLY A 48 -1.64 19.98 -27.47
N ASP A 49 -2.96 19.80 -27.42
CA ASP A 49 -3.63 19.05 -26.35
C ASP A 49 -3.20 17.57 -26.33
N PHE A 50 -3.01 16.96 -27.50
CA PHE A 50 -2.52 15.58 -27.59
C PHE A 50 -1.06 15.45 -27.18
N ALA A 51 -0.22 16.44 -27.53
CA ALA A 51 1.18 16.45 -27.11
C ALA A 51 1.31 16.60 -25.58
N GLY A 52 0.44 17.41 -24.95
CA GLY A 52 0.35 17.54 -23.49
C GLY A 52 0.03 16.20 -22.81
N ILE A 53 -1.05 15.53 -23.24
CA ILE A 53 -1.40 14.19 -22.70
C ILE A 53 -0.26 13.20 -22.88
N ILE A 54 0.38 13.15 -24.05
CA ILE A 54 1.47 12.20 -24.31
C ILE A 54 2.63 12.45 -23.34
N MET A 55 3.01 13.70 -23.09
CA MET A 55 4.07 14.04 -22.14
C MET A 55 3.69 13.66 -20.70
N ALA A 56 2.45 13.94 -20.28
CA ALA A 56 1.94 13.55 -18.97
C ALA A 56 1.91 12.02 -18.78
N LEU A 57 1.51 11.27 -19.81
CA LEU A 57 1.52 9.80 -19.79
C LEU A 57 2.94 9.21 -19.75
N VAL A 58 3.88 9.81 -20.48
CA VAL A 58 5.30 9.42 -20.41
C VAL A 58 5.87 9.72 -19.02
N PHE A 59 5.53 10.84 -18.42
CA PHE A 59 5.91 11.19 -17.05
C PHE A 59 5.36 10.19 -16.02
N ILE A 60 4.07 9.86 -16.11
CA ILE A 60 3.43 8.82 -15.28
C ILE A 60 4.09 7.45 -15.50
N SER A 61 4.40 7.09 -16.74
CA SER A 61 5.09 5.83 -17.08
C SER A 61 6.50 5.78 -16.47
N ALA A 62 7.24 6.89 -16.50
CA ALA A 62 8.55 7.00 -15.86
C ALA A 62 8.46 6.82 -14.34
N ILE A 63 7.42 7.36 -13.70
CA ILE A 63 7.16 7.16 -12.27
C ILE A 63 6.88 5.68 -11.98
N PHE A 64 6.01 5.02 -12.75
CA PHE A 64 5.65 3.62 -12.53
C PHE A 64 6.80 2.65 -12.82
N GLY A 65 7.67 2.99 -13.78
CA GLY A 65 8.89 2.23 -14.06
C GLY A 65 9.97 2.41 -12.99
N THR A 66 9.88 3.47 -12.19
CA THR A 66 10.88 3.82 -11.17
C THR A 66 10.45 3.41 -9.75
N PHE A 67 9.15 3.48 -9.45
CA PHE A 67 8.60 3.24 -8.12
C PHE A 67 7.38 2.32 -8.17
N HIS A 68 7.26 1.47 -7.15
CA HIS A 68 6.03 0.71 -6.92
C HIS A 68 4.95 1.63 -6.36
N THR A 69 3.93 1.90 -7.17
CA THR A 69 2.79 2.73 -6.79
C THR A 69 1.52 1.87 -6.62
N PRO A 70 0.73 2.05 -5.54
CA PRO A 70 -0.53 1.34 -5.36
C PRO A 70 -1.59 1.81 -6.38
N ALA A 71 -2.58 0.96 -6.65
CA ALA A 71 -3.57 1.21 -7.70
C ALA A 71 -4.39 2.50 -7.48
N SER A 72 -4.68 2.86 -6.23
CA SER A 72 -5.37 4.10 -5.86
C SER A 72 -4.62 5.34 -6.35
N ILE A 73 -3.29 5.36 -6.18
CA ILE A 73 -2.44 6.48 -6.60
C ILE A 73 -2.32 6.53 -8.12
N LYS A 74 -2.22 5.36 -8.79
CA LYS A 74 -2.24 5.32 -10.26
C LYS A 74 -3.52 5.93 -10.79
N VAL A 75 -4.68 5.51 -10.26
CA VAL A 75 -6.00 6.03 -10.66
C VAL A 75 -6.08 7.54 -10.43
N GLN A 76 -5.61 8.02 -9.27
CA GLN A 76 -5.62 9.46 -8.96
C GLN A 76 -4.73 10.27 -9.91
N MET A 77 -3.57 9.74 -10.30
CA MET A 77 -2.68 10.40 -11.26
C MET A 77 -3.29 10.48 -12.66
N PHE A 78 -3.96 9.40 -13.10
CA PHE A 78 -4.71 9.40 -14.35
C PHE A 78 -5.90 10.36 -14.30
N LEU A 79 -6.62 10.43 -13.18
CA LEU A 79 -7.73 11.37 -13.00
C LEU A 79 -7.27 12.82 -13.04
N ASN A 80 -6.11 13.16 -12.45
CA ASN A 80 -5.55 14.51 -12.54
C ASN A 80 -5.30 14.90 -14.01
N VAL A 81 -4.64 14.05 -14.79
CA VAL A 81 -4.36 14.33 -16.22
C VAL A 81 -5.64 14.36 -17.05
N ALA A 82 -6.58 13.44 -16.79
CA ALA A 82 -7.86 13.41 -17.51
C ALA A 82 -8.70 14.67 -17.24
N LEU A 83 -8.71 15.16 -16.00
CA LEU A 83 -9.43 16.37 -15.64
C LEU A 83 -8.83 17.59 -16.33
N ASP A 84 -7.50 17.70 -16.31
CA ASP A 84 -6.74 18.75 -16.99
C ASP A 84 -7.05 18.78 -18.49
N PHE A 85 -6.97 17.64 -19.16
CA PHE A 85 -7.31 17.53 -20.58
C PHE A 85 -8.76 17.91 -20.88
N VAL A 86 -9.73 17.40 -20.10
CA VAL A 86 -11.16 17.67 -20.35
C VAL A 86 -11.48 19.16 -20.22
N VAL A 87 -10.90 19.85 -19.26
CA VAL A 87 -11.09 21.29 -19.07
C VAL A 87 -10.29 22.09 -20.12
N GLY A 88 -9.11 21.60 -20.49
CA GLY A 88 -8.25 22.13 -21.55
C GLY A 88 -8.93 22.22 -22.92
N LEU A 89 -9.89 21.34 -23.22
CA LEU A 89 -10.67 21.36 -24.46
C LEU A 89 -11.56 22.60 -24.64
N VAL A 90 -11.77 23.39 -23.58
CA VAL A 90 -12.60 24.60 -23.62
C VAL A 90 -11.70 25.82 -23.90
N PRO A 91 -11.79 26.47 -25.08
CA PRO A 91 -10.97 27.64 -25.38
C PRO A 91 -11.14 28.74 -24.32
N LEU A 92 -10.07 29.47 -24.00
CA LEU A 92 -10.01 30.52 -22.98
C LEU A 92 -10.08 30.02 -21.52
N LEU A 93 -10.97 29.07 -21.22
CA LEU A 93 -11.07 28.47 -19.88
C LEU A 93 -9.95 27.45 -19.62
N GLY A 94 -9.58 26.65 -20.63
CA GLY A 94 -8.51 25.67 -20.58
C GLY A 94 -7.15 26.30 -20.26
N ASP A 95 -6.75 27.33 -21.02
CA ASP A 95 -5.46 28.02 -20.82
C ASP A 95 -5.26 28.56 -19.40
N ILE A 96 -6.33 29.06 -18.78
CA ILE A 96 -6.31 29.56 -17.40
C ILE A 96 -6.27 28.39 -16.42
N PHE A 97 -7.03 27.33 -16.69
CA PHE A 97 -7.09 26.15 -15.86
C PHE A 97 -5.76 25.40 -15.83
N ASP A 98 -5.08 25.21 -16.96
CA ASP A 98 -3.79 24.50 -17.04
C ASP A 98 -2.73 25.18 -16.15
N ILE A 99 -2.68 26.51 -16.17
CA ILE A 99 -1.78 27.32 -15.32
C ILE A 99 -2.10 27.16 -13.83
N MET A 100 -3.37 26.92 -13.48
CA MET A 100 -3.81 26.79 -12.09
C MET A 100 -3.77 25.36 -11.57
N PHE A 101 -4.09 24.38 -12.41
CA PHE A 101 -4.31 22.99 -12.01
C PHE A 101 -3.01 22.20 -11.95
N LYS A 102 -2.06 22.40 -12.88
CA LYS A 102 -0.71 21.82 -12.85
C LYS A 102 -0.72 20.32 -12.53
N ALA A 103 -1.32 19.53 -13.41
CA ALA A 103 -1.58 18.12 -13.18
C ALA A 103 -0.30 17.30 -12.88
N ASN A 104 0.82 17.59 -13.53
CA ASN A 104 2.08 16.87 -13.34
C ASN A 104 2.74 17.22 -12.00
N MET A 105 2.65 18.48 -11.56
CA MET A 105 3.08 18.88 -10.21
C MET A 105 2.22 18.23 -9.13
N ARG A 106 0.89 18.16 -9.29
CA ARG A 106 0.01 17.44 -8.35
C ARG A 106 0.32 15.94 -8.32
N ASN A 107 0.65 15.37 -9.47
CA ASN A 107 1.12 13.98 -9.56
C ASN A 107 2.47 13.79 -8.86
N MET A 108 3.37 14.76 -8.94
CA MET A 108 4.63 14.74 -8.19
C MET A 108 4.38 14.88 -6.68
N ASP A 109 3.49 15.77 -6.26
CA ASP A 109 3.12 15.95 -4.85
C ASP A 109 2.46 14.68 -4.29
N LEU A 110 1.65 13.96 -5.07
CA LEU A 110 1.13 12.65 -4.70
C LEU A 110 2.26 11.64 -4.45
N ILE A 111 3.33 11.71 -5.24
CA ILE A 111 4.49 10.83 -5.09
C ILE A 111 5.40 11.27 -3.95
N GLU A 112 5.46 12.55 -3.60
CA GLU A 112 6.28 13.02 -2.48
C GLU A 112 5.58 12.91 -1.12
N SER A 113 4.26 13.10 -1.11
CA SER A 113 3.41 12.99 0.09
C SER A 113 3.15 11.55 0.50
N HIS A 114 3.27 10.61 -0.44
CA HIS A 114 3.30 9.19 -0.14
C HIS A 114 4.75 8.76 0.03
N PRO A 115 5.06 7.72 0.82
CA PRO A 115 6.40 7.15 0.89
C PRO A 115 6.73 6.46 -0.44
N VAL A 116 7.00 7.24 -1.49
CA VAL A 116 7.23 6.72 -2.83
C VAL A 116 8.71 6.66 -3.07
N GLY A 117 9.24 5.49 -2.76
CA GLY A 117 10.66 5.23 -2.84
C GLY A 117 11.01 3.77 -2.64
N SER A 118 10.39 2.82 -3.35
CA SER A 118 10.77 1.39 -3.35
C SER A 118 10.86 0.69 -1.98
N ALA A 119 10.52 1.40 -0.91
CA ALA A 119 10.78 0.99 0.45
C ALA A 119 9.53 0.28 0.95
N THR A 120 9.59 -1.03 0.87
CA THR A 120 8.63 -1.90 1.52
C THR A 120 8.65 -1.64 3.02
N TYR A 121 7.67 -2.17 3.76
CA TYR A 121 7.74 -2.19 5.22
C TYR A 121 9.07 -2.80 5.72
N PHE A 122 9.63 -3.76 4.98
CA PHE A 122 10.93 -4.38 5.29
C PHE A 122 12.10 -3.41 5.12
N ASP A 123 12.10 -2.59 4.07
CA ASP A 123 13.17 -1.62 3.84
C ASP A 123 13.21 -0.56 4.95
N VAL A 124 12.04 -0.06 5.36
CA VAL A 124 11.97 0.98 6.40
C VAL A 124 12.23 0.41 7.80
N LEU A 125 11.58 -0.71 8.15
CA LEU A 125 11.65 -1.24 9.51
C LEU A 125 12.87 -2.14 9.74
N LEU A 126 13.42 -2.78 8.71
CA LEU A 126 14.50 -3.76 8.87
C LEU A 126 15.75 -3.42 8.04
N GLY A 127 15.61 -2.63 6.97
CA GLY A 127 16.71 -2.31 6.04
C GLY A 127 17.19 -3.55 5.28
N LYS A 128 16.28 -4.49 5.00
CA LYS A 128 16.57 -5.78 4.35
C LYS A 128 15.48 -6.12 3.34
N SER A 129 15.82 -7.01 2.41
CA SER A 129 14.88 -7.59 1.46
C SER A 129 13.71 -8.29 2.15
N ALA A 130 12.55 -8.28 1.49
CA ALA A 130 11.32 -8.86 1.99
C ALA A 130 11.44 -10.39 2.15
N THR A 131 11.20 -10.90 3.36
CA THR A 131 11.21 -12.33 3.70
C THR A 131 10.06 -12.65 4.64
N PHE A 132 9.54 -13.89 4.58
CA PHE A 132 8.51 -14.31 5.53
C PHE A 132 9.06 -14.45 6.94
N ASP A 133 10.26 -14.99 7.08
CA ASP A 133 10.89 -15.13 8.40
C ASP A 133 11.53 -13.82 8.83
N VAL A 134 10.96 -13.24 9.89
CA VAL A 134 11.35 -11.94 10.45
C VAL A 134 11.70 -12.09 11.92
N ASP A 135 12.85 -11.55 12.33
CA ASP A 135 13.21 -11.40 13.73
C ASP A 135 12.33 -10.31 14.38
N ILE A 136 11.32 -10.75 15.13
CA ILE A 136 10.35 -9.88 15.81
C ILE A 136 11.04 -8.99 16.87
N ALA A 137 12.12 -9.45 17.49
CA ALA A 137 12.86 -8.65 18.46
C ALA A 137 13.68 -7.54 17.78
N GLN A 138 14.26 -7.80 16.60
CA GLN A 138 14.87 -6.78 15.76
C GLN A 138 13.82 -5.78 15.25
N LEU A 139 12.69 -6.28 14.73
CA LEU A 139 11.58 -5.47 14.24
C LEU A 139 11.09 -4.48 15.30
N ARG A 140 10.81 -4.96 16.52
CA ARG A 140 10.35 -4.12 17.64
C ARG A 140 11.37 -3.04 18.01
N ARG A 141 12.67 -3.37 18.06
CA ARG A 141 13.74 -2.39 18.37
C ARG A 141 13.82 -1.28 17.33
N ARG A 142 13.65 -1.61 16.05
CA ARG A 142 13.67 -0.64 14.95
C ARG A 142 12.43 0.24 14.94
N PHE A 143 11.26 -0.36 15.13
CA PHE A 143 9.99 0.35 15.28
C PHE A 143 10.07 1.42 16.37
N LEU A 144 10.53 1.08 17.58
CA LEU A 144 10.64 2.04 18.69
C LEU A 144 11.57 3.21 18.37
N ARG A 145 12.69 2.97 17.69
CA ARG A 145 13.63 4.05 17.28
C ARG A 145 13.01 5.00 16.26
N LEU A 146 12.30 4.45 15.27
CA LEU A 146 11.63 5.26 14.23
C LEU A 146 10.47 6.05 14.83
N GLN A 147 9.67 5.42 15.69
CA GLN A 147 8.56 6.09 16.38
C GLN A 147 9.05 7.24 17.27
N GLN A 148 10.21 7.09 17.92
CA GLN A 148 10.83 8.17 18.68
C GLN A 148 11.27 9.35 17.80
N ALA A 149 11.76 9.10 16.59
CA ALA A 149 12.20 10.14 15.67
C ALA A 149 11.05 10.95 15.05
N VAL A 150 9.86 10.35 14.96
CA VAL A 150 8.67 10.93 14.30
C VAL A 150 7.63 11.43 15.33
N HIS A 151 7.91 11.31 16.63
CA HIS A 151 6.93 11.61 17.67
C HIS A 151 6.48 13.09 17.66
N PRO A 152 5.16 13.39 17.75
CA PRO A 152 4.60 14.75 17.65
C PRO A 152 5.17 15.77 18.65
N ASP A 153 5.62 15.31 19.82
CA ASP A 153 6.21 16.18 20.85
C ASP A 153 7.48 16.90 20.39
N SER A 154 8.20 16.34 19.41
CA SER A 154 9.36 16.98 18.79
C SER A 154 8.98 18.15 17.87
N PHE A 155 7.69 18.28 17.51
CA PHE A 155 7.16 19.21 16.50
C PHE A 155 6.11 20.18 17.05
N SER A 156 5.99 20.28 18.38
CA SER A 156 4.98 21.11 19.08
C SER A 156 5.04 22.63 18.81
N GLN A 157 6.06 23.12 18.08
CA GLN A 157 6.25 24.55 17.78
C GLN A 157 6.25 24.90 16.27
N ARG A 158 5.77 24.03 15.37
CA ARG A 158 5.80 24.28 13.91
C ARG A 158 4.41 24.31 13.26
N GLU A 159 4.33 24.90 12.06
CA GLU A 159 3.11 25.15 11.26
C GLU A 159 2.24 23.87 11.10
N ASP A 160 0.92 24.05 10.99
CA ASP A 160 -0.09 22.97 10.98
C ASP A 160 0.17 21.87 9.93
N THR A 161 0.87 22.19 8.85
CA THR A 161 1.27 21.27 7.76
C THR A 161 2.32 20.25 8.19
N GLU A 162 3.31 20.65 9.00
CA GLU A 162 4.36 19.74 9.49
C GLU A 162 3.82 18.73 10.52
N ARG A 163 2.83 19.15 11.30
CA ARG A 163 2.14 18.28 12.27
C ARG A 163 1.35 17.18 11.58
N GLN A 164 0.58 17.53 10.55
CA GLN A 164 -0.18 16.54 9.77
C GLN A 164 0.74 15.52 9.09
N LEU A 165 1.90 15.97 8.60
CA LEU A 165 2.92 15.09 8.02
C LEU A 165 3.49 14.12 9.06
N ALA A 166 3.83 14.60 10.27
CA ALA A 166 4.33 13.75 11.35
C ALA A 166 3.28 12.72 11.82
N GLU A 167 2.01 13.11 11.91
CA GLU A 167 0.90 12.21 12.23
C GLU A 167 0.74 11.11 11.16
N ALA A 168 0.77 11.48 9.87
CA ALA A 168 0.69 10.53 8.77
C ALA A 168 1.88 9.55 8.77
N GLN A 169 3.09 10.04 9.02
CA GLN A 169 4.29 9.20 9.12
C GLN A 169 4.22 8.23 10.31
N SER A 170 3.75 8.69 11.46
CA SER A 170 3.56 7.85 12.65
C SER A 170 2.52 6.74 12.40
N ALA A 171 1.38 7.09 11.80
CA ALA A 171 0.34 6.13 11.42
C ALA A 171 0.88 5.06 10.46
N TRP A 172 1.68 5.48 9.46
CA TRP A 172 2.30 4.56 8.52
C TRP A 172 3.27 3.60 9.20
N ILE A 173 4.14 4.07 10.10
CA ILE A 173 5.10 3.24 10.85
C ILE A 173 4.36 2.20 11.72
N ASN A 174 3.27 2.61 12.37
CA ASN A 174 2.43 1.72 13.17
C ASN A 174 1.80 0.62 12.30
N HIS A 175 1.27 0.99 11.14
CA HIS A 175 0.67 0.05 10.21
C HIS A 175 1.71 -0.96 9.69
N ALA A 176 2.86 -0.47 9.22
CA ALA A 176 3.97 -1.30 8.76
C ALA A 176 4.42 -2.31 9.84
N TYR A 177 4.55 -1.86 11.09
CA TYR A 177 4.93 -2.73 12.20
C TYR A 177 3.86 -3.78 12.50
N ALA A 178 2.58 -3.41 12.51
CA ALA A 178 1.48 -4.35 12.70
C ALA A 178 1.49 -5.44 11.61
N THR A 179 1.61 -5.03 10.35
CA THR A 179 1.65 -5.94 9.19
C THR A 179 2.83 -6.91 9.26
N LEU A 180 4.05 -6.44 9.55
CA LEU A 180 5.22 -7.33 9.61
C LEU A 180 5.27 -8.21 10.85
N LYS A 181 4.60 -7.80 11.93
CA LYS A 181 4.58 -8.56 13.18
C LYS A 181 3.64 -9.76 13.10
N ASP A 182 2.48 -9.61 12.47
CA ASP A 182 1.48 -10.66 12.33
C ASP A 182 1.81 -11.57 11.11
N PRO A 183 1.98 -12.90 11.30
CA PRO A 183 2.35 -13.79 10.20
C PRO A 183 1.37 -13.79 9.02
N LEU A 184 0.06 -13.68 9.28
CA LEU A 184 -0.95 -13.68 8.23
C LEU A 184 -0.90 -12.37 7.43
N GLN A 185 -0.87 -11.22 8.12
CA GLN A 185 -0.74 -9.92 7.44
C GLN A 185 0.56 -9.82 6.65
N ARG A 186 1.66 -10.35 7.19
CA ARG A 186 2.94 -10.43 6.50
C ARG A 186 2.89 -11.32 5.26
N ALA A 187 2.22 -12.47 5.33
CA ALA A 187 2.02 -13.34 4.17
C ALA A 187 1.25 -12.62 3.05
N HIS A 188 0.13 -11.98 3.37
CA HIS A 188 -0.65 -11.21 2.40
C HIS A 188 0.17 -10.08 1.78
N TYR A 189 0.94 -9.35 2.59
CA TYR A 189 1.80 -8.29 2.10
C TYR A 189 2.88 -8.81 1.13
N LEU A 190 3.52 -9.93 1.43
CA LEU A 190 4.50 -10.57 0.53
C LEU A 190 3.86 -11.05 -0.78
N LEU A 191 2.65 -11.60 -0.73
CA LEU A 191 1.89 -11.98 -1.92
C LEU A 191 1.53 -10.77 -2.77
N GLU A 192 1.12 -9.65 -2.15
CA GLU A 192 0.85 -8.38 -2.81
C GLU A 192 2.09 -7.84 -3.52
N LEU A 193 3.25 -7.83 -2.83
CA LEU A 193 4.54 -7.45 -3.43
C LEU A 193 4.94 -8.34 -4.60
N SER A 194 4.44 -9.58 -4.64
CA SER A 194 4.66 -10.54 -5.73
C SER A 194 3.61 -10.44 -6.84
N GLY A 195 2.72 -9.44 -6.79
CA GLY A 195 1.66 -9.21 -7.79
C GLY A 195 0.42 -10.09 -7.62
N ARG A 196 0.28 -10.80 -6.49
CA ARG A 196 -0.85 -11.67 -6.17
C ARG A 196 -1.64 -11.11 -4.98
N ALA A 197 -2.31 -9.98 -5.21
CA ALA A 197 -3.20 -9.42 -4.20
C ALA A 197 -4.30 -10.45 -3.86
N VAL A 198 -4.36 -10.87 -2.60
CA VAL A 198 -5.38 -11.81 -2.12
C VAL A 198 -6.70 -11.07 -2.01
N ARG A 199 -7.70 -11.45 -2.83
CA ARG A 199 -9.06 -10.93 -2.69
C ARG A 199 -9.87 -11.85 -1.78
N GLU A 200 -10.80 -11.27 -1.02
CA GLU A 200 -11.70 -12.08 -0.16
C GLU A 200 -12.53 -13.08 -0.98
N GLU A 201 -12.80 -12.77 -2.25
CA GLU A 201 -13.52 -13.63 -3.19
C GLU A 201 -12.75 -14.91 -3.57
N ASP A 202 -11.43 -14.92 -3.45
CA ASP A 202 -10.58 -16.09 -3.78
C ASP A 202 -10.65 -17.20 -2.70
N GLN A 203 -11.35 -16.95 -1.58
CA GLN A 203 -11.39 -17.85 -0.40
C GLN A 203 -12.24 -19.11 -0.63
N VAL A 204 -13.15 -19.10 -1.61
CA VAL A 204 -14.19 -20.15 -1.76
C VAL A 204 -13.82 -21.25 -2.76
N THR A 205 -12.68 -21.13 -3.46
CA THR A 205 -12.38 -22.01 -4.61
C THR A 205 -11.49 -23.22 -4.29
N ASN A 206 -10.99 -23.38 -3.06
CA ASN A 206 -10.15 -24.54 -2.71
C ASN A 206 -10.98 -25.68 -2.08
N PRO A 207 -11.23 -26.80 -2.79
CA PRO A 207 -12.05 -27.90 -2.28
C PRO A 207 -11.47 -28.58 -1.03
N GLU A 208 -10.13 -28.61 -0.91
CA GLU A 208 -9.45 -29.19 0.26
C GLU A 208 -9.71 -28.34 1.51
N LEU A 209 -9.58 -27.02 1.37
CA LEU A 209 -9.88 -26.08 2.45
C LEU A 209 -11.36 -26.14 2.84
N LEU A 210 -12.27 -26.31 1.88
CA LEU A 210 -13.70 -26.41 2.17
C LEU A 210 -14.03 -27.62 3.05
N MET A 211 -13.43 -28.78 2.79
CA MET A 211 -13.63 -29.97 3.62
C MET A 211 -13.10 -29.74 5.04
N GLU A 212 -11.89 -29.20 5.18
CA GLU A 212 -11.30 -28.86 6.48
C GLU A 212 -12.18 -27.87 7.26
N VAL A 213 -12.74 -26.88 6.55
CA VAL A 213 -13.66 -25.90 7.12
C VAL A 213 -14.95 -26.53 7.65
N MET A 214 -15.51 -27.47 6.91
CA MET A 214 -16.74 -28.16 7.29
C MET A 214 -16.51 -29.09 8.48
N GLU A 215 -15.41 -29.86 8.48
CA GLU A 215 -15.06 -30.77 9.57
C GLU A 215 -14.83 -30.01 10.89
N MET A 216 -14.08 -28.91 10.85
CA MET A 216 -13.84 -28.09 12.04
C MET A 216 -15.13 -27.46 12.58
N ARG A 217 -16.04 -27.00 11.70
CA ARG A 217 -17.37 -26.50 12.12
C ARG A 217 -18.19 -27.57 12.83
N GLU A 218 -18.24 -28.78 12.26
CA GLU A 218 -18.95 -29.91 12.85
C GLU A 218 -18.39 -30.25 14.25
N GLN A 219 -17.07 -30.27 14.40
CA GLN A 219 -16.44 -30.52 15.70
C GLN A 219 -16.78 -29.45 16.75
N ILE A 220 -16.84 -28.16 16.34
CA ILE A 220 -17.23 -27.06 17.23
C ILE A 220 -18.71 -27.20 17.65
N GLU A 221 -19.60 -27.57 16.73
CA GLU A 221 -21.03 -27.76 17.00
C GLU A 221 -21.31 -29.01 17.86
N ALA A 222 -20.53 -30.07 17.68
CA ALA A 222 -20.63 -31.31 18.46
C ALA A 222 -20.06 -31.19 19.88
N ALA A 223 -19.30 -30.12 20.17
CA ALA A 223 -18.74 -29.91 21.50
C ALA A 223 -19.83 -29.60 22.53
N THR A 224 -19.85 -30.38 23.61
CA THR A 224 -20.87 -30.32 24.68
C THR A 224 -20.31 -29.81 26.01
N ASN A 225 -18.99 -29.78 26.15
CA ASN A 225 -18.31 -29.42 27.39
C ASN A 225 -16.99 -28.68 27.13
N SER A 226 -16.49 -28.01 28.16
CA SER A 226 -15.28 -27.20 28.06
C SER A 226 -14.00 -28.03 27.84
N GLU A 227 -13.99 -29.32 28.14
CA GLU A 227 -12.83 -30.21 27.91
C GLU A 227 -12.64 -30.50 26.42
N GLN A 228 -13.74 -30.75 25.70
CA GLN A 228 -13.74 -30.90 24.24
C GLN A 228 -13.28 -29.61 23.57
N ILE A 229 -13.78 -28.46 24.01
CA ILE A 229 -13.35 -27.14 23.51
C ILE A 229 -11.87 -26.87 23.76
N ALA A 230 -11.36 -27.20 24.94
CA ALA A 230 -9.93 -27.07 25.23
C ALA A 230 -9.07 -27.96 24.32
N THR A 231 -9.56 -29.15 23.96
CA THR A 231 -8.89 -30.06 23.02
C THR A 231 -8.88 -29.50 21.60
N LEU A 232 -10.03 -28.98 21.14
CA LEU A 232 -10.15 -28.31 19.83
C LEU A 232 -9.27 -27.07 19.75
N GLN A 233 -9.21 -26.27 20.82
CA GLN A 233 -8.34 -25.11 20.90
C GLN A 233 -6.87 -25.50 20.73
N LYS A 234 -6.40 -26.54 21.44
CA LYS A 234 -5.03 -27.06 21.30
C LYS A 234 -4.75 -27.58 19.89
N HIS A 235 -5.70 -28.28 19.28
CA HIS A 235 -5.56 -28.77 17.91
C HIS A 235 -5.44 -27.61 16.91
N ASN A 236 -6.35 -26.62 17.00
CA ASN A 236 -6.31 -25.43 16.15
C ASN A 236 -5.02 -24.62 16.30
N GLU A 237 -4.49 -24.49 17.52
CA GLU A 237 -3.18 -23.86 17.76
C GLU A 237 -2.03 -24.62 17.09
N ALA A 238 -2.07 -25.95 17.10
CA ALA A 238 -1.08 -26.78 16.42
C ALA A 238 -1.16 -26.63 14.89
N GLU A 239 -2.38 -26.56 14.33
CA GLU A 239 -2.61 -26.34 12.89
C GLU A 239 -2.18 -24.94 12.46
N ILE A 240 -2.44 -23.90 13.25
CA ILE A 240 -1.92 -22.54 13.01
C ILE A 240 -0.39 -22.56 12.95
N ALA A 241 0.26 -23.25 13.90
CA ALA A 241 1.71 -23.37 13.92
C ALA A 241 2.24 -24.15 12.70
N ALA A 242 1.51 -25.15 12.23
CA ALA A 242 1.83 -25.89 11.00
C ALA A 242 1.71 -25.01 9.76
N ALA A 243 0.59 -24.30 9.58
CA ALA A 243 0.39 -23.38 8.46
C ALA A 243 1.47 -22.29 8.40
N ILE A 244 1.91 -21.76 9.55
CA ILE A 244 3.03 -20.79 9.59
C ILE A 244 4.35 -21.41 9.11
N ARG A 245 4.62 -22.68 9.45
CA ARG A 245 5.83 -23.38 8.97
C ARG A 245 5.75 -23.64 7.47
N GLU A 246 4.59 -24.05 6.96
CA GLU A 246 4.38 -24.26 5.52
C GLU A 246 4.49 -22.95 4.73
N LEU A 247 3.99 -21.83 5.27
CA LEU A 247 4.21 -20.50 4.70
C LEU A 247 5.69 -20.16 4.59
N SER A 248 6.48 -20.40 5.65
CA SER A 248 7.93 -20.19 5.63
C SER A 248 8.60 -21.00 4.51
N GLN A 249 8.27 -22.29 4.40
CA GLN A 249 8.80 -23.16 3.34
C GLN A 249 8.36 -22.71 1.94
N ALA A 250 7.09 -22.37 1.75
CA ALA A 250 6.54 -21.95 0.47
C ALA A 250 7.20 -20.65 -0.04
N PHE A 251 7.37 -19.65 0.83
CA PHE A 251 8.07 -18.41 0.48
C PHE A 251 9.56 -18.66 0.23
N ALA A 252 10.22 -19.52 1.02
CA ALA A 252 11.62 -19.88 0.79
C ALA A 252 11.83 -20.59 -0.55
N ALA A 253 10.87 -21.40 -0.99
CA ALA A 253 10.88 -22.10 -2.27
C ALA A 253 10.40 -21.23 -3.46
N GLY A 254 9.90 -20.02 -3.22
CA GLY A 254 9.28 -19.17 -4.23
C GLY A 254 7.95 -19.71 -4.79
N ASN A 255 7.33 -20.67 -4.10
CA ASN A 255 6.06 -21.27 -4.51
C ASN A 255 4.88 -20.41 -4.05
N LEU A 256 4.55 -19.40 -4.85
CA LEU A 256 3.49 -18.43 -4.53
C LEU A 256 2.09 -19.06 -4.47
N ASP A 257 1.84 -20.15 -5.21
CA ASP A 257 0.55 -20.85 -5.18
C ASP A 257 0.36 -21.56 -3.84
N ALA A 258 1.40 -22.24 -3.35
CA ALA A 258 1.39 -22.83 -2.02
C ALA A 258 1.26 -21.77 -0.93
N ALA A 259 2.02 -20.67 -1.03
CA ALA A 259 1.93 -19.57 -0.06
C ALA A 259 0.54 -18.96 0.02
N GLN A 260 -0.15 -18.80 -1.13
CA GLN A 260 -1.52 -18.28 -1.16
C GLN A 260 -2.52 -19.26 -0.55
N ARG A 261 -2.42 -20.56 -0.85
CA ARG A 261 -3.28 -21.58 -0.22
C ARG A 261 -3.12 -21.60 1.30
N GLU A 262 -1.88 -21.60 1.79
CA GLU A 262 -1.60 -21.62 3.22
C GLU A 262 -1.99 -20.31 3.93
N ALA A 263 -1.90 -19.16 3.26
CA ALA A 263 -2.38 -17.89 3.81
C ALA A 263 -3.90 -17.91 4.01
N ASN A 264 -4.65 -18.42 3.03
CA ASN A 264 -6.11 -18.59 3.13
C ASN A 264 -6.48 -19.59 4.24
N ARG A 265 -5.74 -20.70 4.33
CA ARG A 265 -5.91 -21.69 5.40
C ARG A 265 -5.66 -21.10 6.79
N LEU A 266 -4.57 -20.34 6.95
CA LEU A 266 -4.25 -19.65 8.21
C LEU A 266 -5.32 -18.61 8.60
N GLN A 267 -5.87 -17.87 7.64
CA GLN A 267 -6.98 -16.95 7.89
C GLN A 267 -8.20 -17.68 8.46
N TYR A 268 -8.55 -18.82 7.86
CA TYR A 268 -9.64 -19.65 8.35
C TYR A 268 -9.37 -20.20 9.76
N LEU A 269 -8.22 -20.80 10.02
CA LEU A 269 -7.85 -21.35 11.34
C LEU A 269 -7.91 -20.27 12.45
N ARG A 270 -7.58 -19.02 12.14
CA ARG A 270 -7.74 -17.90 13.08
C ARG A 270 -9.22 -17.57 13.34
N ARG A 271 -10.07 -17.56 12.31
CA ARG A 271 -11.53 -17.38 12.46
C ARG A 271 -12.14 -18.52 13.29
N ALA A 272 -11.73 -19.76 13.03
CA ALA A 272 -12.14 -20.93 13.81
C ALA A 272 -11.71 -20.80 15.28
N GLY A 273 -10.46 -20.41 15.56
CA GLY A 273 -9.98 -20.18 16.92
C GLY A 273 -10.78 -19.09 17.67
N GLN A 274 -11.20 -18.03 16.99
CA GLN A 274 -12.09 -17.01 17.57
C GLN A 274 -13.46 -17.60 17.93
N ALA A 275 -14.01 -18.46 17.06
CA ALA A 275 -15.27 -19.14 17.30
C ALA A 275 -15.19 -20.15 18.46
N ILE A 276 -14.10 -20.91 18.56
CA ILE A 276 -13.82 -21.82 19.68
C ILE A 276 -13.73 -21.02 20.99
N HIS A 277 -13.05 -19.87 20.98
CA HIS A 277 -12.93 -19.04 22.18
C HIS A 277 -14.26 -18.40 22.60
N ALA A 278 -15.09 -18.02 21.63
CA ALA A 278 -16.43 -17.46 21.86
C ALA A 278 -17.51 -18.53 22.14
N TRP A 279 -17.14 -19.82 22.13
CA TRP A 279 -18.08 -20.90 22.41
C TRP A 279 -18.62 -20.80 23.84
N GLU A 280 -19.94 -20.99 23.96
CA GLU A 280 -20.63 -21.09 25.24
C GLU A 280 -21.56 -22.31 25.23
N PRO A 281 -21.68 -23.04 26.36
CA PRO A 281 -22.59 -24.19 26.44
C PRO A 281 -24.03 -23.81 26.06
N GLY A 282 -24.60 -24.50 25.07
CA GLY A 282 -26.00 -24.32 24.66
C GLY A 282 -26.29 -23.11 23.76
N LYS A 283 -25.28 -22.33 23.34
CA LYS A 283 -25.44 -21.28 22.32
C LYS A 283 -24.91 -21.76 20.97
N ARG A 284 -25.64 -21.44 19.88
CA ARG A 284 -25.19 -21.75 18.52
C ARG A 284 -24.02 -20.83 18.16
N VAL A 285 -22.85 -21.40 17.89
CA VAL A 285 -21.66 -20.67 17.45
C VAL A 285 -21.74 -20.44 15.95
N VAL A 286 -21.71 -19.18 15.53
CA VAL A 286 -21.64 -18.82 14.10
C VAL A 286 -20.19 -18.54 13.76
N VAL A 287 -19.55 -19.44 13.03
CA VAL A 287 -18.22 -19.18 12.46
C VAL A 287 -18.41 -18.24 11.26
N PRO A 288 -17.84 -17.01 11.28
CA PRO A 288 -17.98 -16.08 10.15
C PRO A 288 -17.35 -16.67 8.87
N HIS A 289 -17.90 -16.29 7.72
CA HIS A 289 -17.37 -16.65 6.41
C HIS A 289 -16.03 -15.98 6.17
#